data_AF-A0A3G8JIV1-F1
#
_entry.id   AF-A0A3G8JIV1-F1
#
_cell.length_a   1.000
_cell.length_b   1.000
_cell.length_c   1.000
_cell.angle_alpha   90.00
_cell.angle_beta   90.00
_cell.angle_gamma   90.00
#
_symmetry.space_group_name_H-M   'P 1'
#
loop_
_entity.id
_entity.type
_entity.pdbx_description
1 polymer ?
#
loop_
_entity_poly.entity_id
_entity_poly.type
_entity_poly.pdbx_seq_one_letter_code
_entity_poly.pdbx_strand_id
1 'polypeptide(L)'
;MARAQQIDPDTTDGVWTVVTRTSTYLLDFDEMTLLRAPGVGGTDSEEWAVSRLRRDSEDIPLLGVKSCRIGESAQFWVRAADDPDVRTWRITTPVVSIERIG
;
A
#
# COMPACT_ATOMS: atom_id res chain seq x y z
N MET A 1 7.35 -13.69 10.11
CA MET A 1 6.21 -12.78 9.85
C MET A 1 5.74 -12.13 11.14
N ALA A 2 6.02 -10.84 11.27
CA ALA A 2 5.62 -10.04 12.43
C ALA A 2 4.44 -9.13 12.05
N ARG A 3 3.37 -9.17 12.84
CA ARG A 3 2.23 -8.26 12.70
C ARG A 3 2.54 -6.91 13.36
N ALA A 4 2.13 -5.83 12.72
CA ALA A 4 2.25 -4.48 13.26
C ALA A 4 0.90 -3.77 13.28
N GLN A 5 0.75 -2.78 14.16
CA GLN A 5 -0.41 -1.89 14.21
C GLN A 5 -0.27 -0.70 13.25
N GLN A 6 0.97 -0.36 12.89
CA GLN A 6 1.33 0.73 12.01
C GLN A 6 2.68 0.48 11.36
N ILE A 7 2.96 1.17 10.24
CA ILE A 7 4.32 1.36 9.71
C ILE A 7 4.79 2.74 10.15
N ASP A 8 5.96 2.83 10.75
CA ASP A 8 6.57 4.10 11.16
C ASP A 8 6.96 4.91 9.91
N PRO A 9 6.65 6.23 9.83
CA PRO A 9 7.07 7.05 8.69
C PRO A 9 8.57 7.04 8.40
N ASP A 10 9.40 6.75 9.40
CA ASP A 10 10.87 6.67 9.28
C ASP A 10 11.36 5.25 8.92
N THR A 11 10.45 4.32 8.60
CA THR A 11 10.81 2.98 8.11
C THR A 11 11.56 3.09 6.78
N THR A 12 12.73 2.44 6.69
CA THR A 12 13.62 2.51 5.53
C THR A 12 14.02 1.15 4.98
N ASP A 13 13.56 0.05 5.58
CA ASP A 13 14.00 -1.30 5.22
C ASP A 13 12.90 -2.38 5.32
N GLY A 14 13.12 -3.44 4.56
CA GLY A 14 12.31 -4.64 4.53
C GLY A 14 11.04 -4.55 3.71
N VAL A 15 10.38 -5.70 3.58
CA VAL A 15 9.19 -5.87 2.76
C VAL A 15 7.95 -6.03 3.64
N TRP A 16 6.91 -5.28 3.33
CA TRP A 16 5.69 -5.20 4.12
C TRP A 16 4.45 -5.42 3.27
N THR A 17 3.56 -6.28 3.75
CA THR A 17 2.22 -6.47 3.21
C THR A 17 1.24 -5.61 3.99
N VAL A 18 0.52 -4.73 3.29
CA VAL A 18 -0.56 -3.90 3.85
C VAL A 18 -1.86 -4.30 3.17
N VAL A 19 -2.72 -4.97 3.92
CA VAL A 19 -4.06 -5.32 3.45
C VAL A 19 -5.02 -4.22 3.84
N THR A 20 -5.80 -3.75 2.88
CA THR A 20 -6.87 -2.76 3.06
C THR A 20 -8.21 -3.42 2.73
N ARG A 21 -9.32 -2.75 3.03
CA ARG A 21 -10.66 -3.30 2.74
C ARG A 21 -10.83 -3.83 1.32
N THR A 22 -10.21 -3.20 0.32
CA THR A 22 -10.43 -3.52 -1.10
C THR A 22 -9.19 -4.00 -1.85
N SER A 23 -8.01 -4.00 -1.23
CA SER A 23 -6.75 -4.26 -1.93
C SER A 23 -5.64 -4.66 -0.97
N THR A 24 -4.71 -5.48 -1.46
CA THR A 24 -3.41 -5.71 -0.81
C THR A 24 -2.35 -4.86 -1.49
N TYR A 25 -1.46 -4.31 -0.67
CA TYR A 25 -0.27 -3.59 -1.10
C TYR A 25 0.96 -4.33 -0.63
N LEU A 26 1.97 -4.42 -1.49
CA LEU A 26 3.32 -4.83 -1.14
C LEU A 26 4.19 -3.58 -1.18
N LEU A 27 4.81 -3.25 -0.05
CA LEU A 27 5.76 -2.15 0.08
C LEU A 27 7.14 -2.78 0.24
N ASP A 28 8.03 -2.53 -0.71
CA ASP A 28 9.43 -2.92 -0.60
C ASP A 28 10.24 -1.65 -0.30
N PHE A 29 10.69 -1.49 0.94
CA PHE A 29 11.51 -0.34 1.33
C PHE A 29 12.97 -0.52 0.92
N ASP A 30 13.41 -1.75 0.66
CA ASP A 30 14.77 -2.03 0.20
C ASP A 30 14.93 -1.58 -1.27
N GLU A 31 13.92 -1.84 -2.10
CA GLU A 31 13.87 -1.41 -3.50
C GLU A 31 13.15 -0.06 -3.72
N MET A 32 12.47 0.46 -2.70
CA MET A 32 11.61 1.65 -2.77
C MET A 32 10.51 1.51 -3.84
N THR A 33 9.78 0.39 -3.79
CA THR A 33 8.67 0.08 -4.71
C THR A 33 7.36 -0.18 -3.97
N LEU A 34 6.26 0.02 -4.69
CA LEU A 34 4.91 -0.28 -4.24
C LEU A 34 4.19 -1.07 -5.34
N LEU A 35 3.64 -2.22 -4.98
CA LEU A 35 2.73 -2.99 -5.83
C LEU A 35 1.33 -3.02 -5.21
N ARG A 36 0.30 -2.89 -6.05
CA ARG A 36 -1.10 -3.05 -5.63
C ARG A 36 -1.72 -4.29 -6.28
N ALA A 37 -2.27 -5.18 -5.46
CA ALA A 37 -3.13 -6.29 -5.87
C ALA A 37 -4.59 -6.02 -5.43
N PRO A 38 -5.47 -5.56 -6.35
CA PRO A 38 -6.88 -5.25 -6.03
C PRO A 38 -7.67 -6.53 -5.71
N GLY A 39 -8.60 -6.45 -4.76
CA GLY A 39 -9.48 -7.57 -4.39
C GLY A 39 -8.81 -8.73 -3.65
N VAL A 40 -7.47 -8.80 -3.64
CA VAL A 40 -6.72 -9.81 -2.88
C VAL A 40 -6.69 -9.42 -1.41
N GLY A 41 -7.05 -10.34 -0.51
CA GLY A 41 -6.95 -10.19 0.94
C GLY A 41 -7.94 -9.21 1.59
N GLY A 42 -8.66 -8.42 0.78
CA GLY A 42 -9.70 -7.51 1.26
C GLY A 42 -10.91 -8.25 1.83
N THR A 43 -11.71 -7.54 2.63
CA THR A 43 -12.98 -8.06 3.12
C THR A 43 -14.02 -8.01 2.00
N ASP A 44 -14.79 -9.08 1.78
CA ASP A 44 -15.98 -9.14 0.91
C ASP A 44 -17.13 -8.27 1.47
N SER A 45 -16.84 -6.99 1.71
CA SER A 45 -17.81 -6.01 2.17
C SER A 45 -18.51 -5.42 0.96
N GLU A 46 -19.82 -5.68 0.83
CA GLU A 46 -20.68 -5.09 -0.20
C GLU A 46 -20.69 -3.55 -0.18
N GLU A 47 -20.24 -2.94 0.92
CA GLU A 47 -20.12 -1.48 1.09
C GLU A 47 -18.98 -0.89 0.24
N TRP A 48 -17.95 -1.67 -0.12
CA TRP A 48 -16.75 -1.16 -0.80
C TRP A 48 -16.51 -1.84 -2.15
N ALA A 49 -16.82 -1.13 -3.23
CA ALA A 49 -16.51 -1.62 -4.58
C ALA A 49 -14.99 -1.67 -4.83
N VAL A 50 -14.49 -2.81 -5.30
CA VAL A 50 -13.09 -2.96 -5.72
C VAL A 50 -12.87 -2.16 -7.02
N SER A 51 -12.12 -1.06 -6.92
CA SER A 51 -11.73 -0.28 -8.10
C SER A 51 -10.52 -0.90 -8.79
N ARG A 52 -10.66 -1.22 -10.08
CA ARG A 52 -9.53 -1.54 -10.96
C ARG A 52 -8.84 -0.23 -11.37
N LEU A 53 -7.55 -0.13 -11.10
CA LEU A 53 -6.73 0.97 -11.56
C LEU A 53 -5.92 0.52 -12.78
N ARG A 54 -5.53 1.49 -13.63
CA ARG A 54 -4.86 1.25 -14.92
C ARG A 54 -3.62 0.32 -14.85
N ARG A 55 -3.01 0.16 -13.68
CA ARG A 55 -1.73 -0.53 -13.46
C ARG A 55 -1.70 -1.30 -12.13
N ASP A 56 -2.82 -1.92 -11.82
CA ASP A 56 -2.81 -2.94 -10.80
C ASP A 56 -1.83 -4.07 -11.21
N SER A 57 -1.09 -4.60 -10.23
CA SER A 57 -0.04 -5.61 -10.42
C SER A 57 1.25 -5.16 -11.15
N GLU A 58 1.50 -3.85 -11.25
CA GLU A 58 2.79 -3.28 -11.65
C GLU A 58 3.45 -2.57 -10.45
N ASP A 59 4.77 -2.68 -10.34
CA ASP A 59 5.56 -1.90 -9.38
C ASP A 59 5.61 -0.43 -9.77
N ILE A 60 5.33 0.45 -8.81
CA ILE A 60 5.49 1.90 -8.97
C ILE A 60 6.51 2.43 -7.94
N PRO A 61 7.26 3.50 -8.25
CA PRO A 61 8.24 4.04 -7.30
C PRO A 61 7.56 4.57 -6.03
N LEU A 62 7.94 4.02 -4.88
CA LEU A 62 7.59 4.50 -3.56
C LEU A 62 8.59 5.61 -3.18
N LEU A 63 8.08 6.71 -2.66
CA LEU A 63 8.90 7.82 -2.16
C LEU A 63 8.84 7.93 -0.63
N GLY A 64 7.82 7.36 -0.01
CA GLY A 64 7.68 7.31 1.44
C GLY A 64 6.25 7.01 1.88
N VAL A 65 6.10 6.76 3.18
CA VAL A 65 4.81 6.51 3.83
C VAL A 65 4.53 7.65 4.80
N LYS A 66 3.40 8.36 4.60
CA LYS A 66 2.98 9.42 5.51
C LYS A 66 2.16 8.88 6.67
N SER A 67 1.24 7.97 6.38
CA SER A 67 0.42 7.29 7.38
C SER A 67 0.07 5.89 6.91
N CYS A 68 0.24 4.91 7.78
CA CYS A 68 -0.22 3.54 7.55
C CYS A 68 -0.50 2.90 8.91
N ARG A 69 -1.77 2.89 9.33
CA ARG A 69 -2.23 2.36 10.61
C ARG A 69 -3.52 1.55 10.38
N ILE A 70 -3.65 0.41 11.05
CA ILE A 70 -4.88 -0.38 11.02
C ILE A 70 -6.08 0.48 11.45
N GLY A 71 -7.16 0.40 10.67
CA GLY A 71 -8.41 1.16 10.87
C GLY A 71 -8.46 2.50 10.13
N GLU A 72 -7.35 3.00 9.61
CA GLU A 72 -7.26 4.30 8.92
C GLU A 72 -6.90 4.13 7.45
N SER A 73 -7.22 5.13 6.62
CA SER A 73 -6.71 5.19 5.25
C SER A 73 -5.20 5.39 5.24
N ALA A 74 -4.47 4.52 4.54
CA ALA A 74 -3.05 4.72 4.32
C ALA A 74 -2.82 5.82 3.26
N GLN A 75 -1.68 6.50 3.38
CA GLN A 75 -1.23 7.54 2.47
C GLN A 75 0.21 7.23 2.05
N PHE A 76 0.36 6.84 0.79
CA PHE A 76 1.65 6.54 0.19
C PHE A 76 2.07 7.66 -0.76
N TRP A 77 3.29 8.15 -0.60
CA TRP A 77 3.88 9.11 -1.53
C TRP A 77 4.54 8.32 -2.66
N VAL A 78 4.11 8.52 -3.90
CA VAL A 78 4.59 7.74 -5.04
C VAL A 78 4.90 8.64 -6.23
N ARG A 79 5.73 8.15 -7.16
CA ARG A 79 5.79 8.72 -8.51
C ARG A 79 4.73 8.07 -9.39
N ALA A 80 4.20 8.84 -10.33
CA ALA A 80 3.32 8.28 -11.35
C ALA A 80 4.14 7.33 -12.24
N ALA A 81 3.53 6.21 -12.64
CA ALA A 81 4.20 5.18 -13.43
C ALA A 81 4.30 5.54 -14.93
N ASP A 82 3.49 6.49 -15.37
CA ASP A 82 3.44 7.04 -16.74
C ASP A 82 4.21 8.35 -16.90
N ASP A 83 4.45 9.08 -15.80
CA ASP A 83 5.21 10.32 -15.80
C ASP A 83 6.13 10.38 -14.55
N PRO A 84 7.45 10.18 -14.71
CA PRO A 84 8.39 10.18 -13.58
C PRO A 84 8.53 11.54 -12.89
N ASP A 85 8.12 12.64 -13.53
CA ASP A 85 8.17 13.98 -12.94
C ASP A 85 6.95 14.27 -12.06
N VAL A 86 5.87 13.49 -12.21
CA VAL A 86 4.65 13.62 -11.41
C VAL A 86 4.77 12.83 -10.11
N ARG A 87 4.50 13.52 -9.00
CA ARG A 87 4.45 12.94 -7.65
C ARG A 87 3.05 13.10 -7.10
N THR A 88 2.51 12.03 -6.52
CA THR A 88 1.12 12.02 -6.06
C THR A 88 0.94 11.20 -4.80
N TRP A 89 -0.12 11.52 -4.07
CA TRP A 89 -0.56 10.75 -2.92
C TRP A 89 -1.52 9.65 -3.37
N ARG A 90 -1.19 8.41 -3.03
CA ARG A 90 -2.12 7.29 -3.12
C ARG A 90 -2.79 7.09 -1.76
N ILE A 91 -4.08 7.39 -1.71
CA ILE A 91 -4.92 7.22 -0.51
C ILE A 91 -5.72 5.93 -0.65
N THR A 92 -5.68 5.08 0.37
CA THR A 92 -6.34 3.76 0.33
C THR A 92 -7.67 3.75 1.07
N THR A 93 -8.46 2.69 0.88
CA THR A 93 -9.47 2.30 1.88
C THR A 93 -8.80 1.94 3.21
N PRO A 94 -9.55 1.90 4.34
CA PRO A 94 -8.96 1.59 5.64
C PRO A 94 -8.11 0.32 5.64
N VAL A 95 -6.97 0.38 6.32
CA VAL A 95 -6.06 -0.75 6.53
C VAL A 95 -6.69 -1.75 7.49
N VAL A 96 -6.56 -3.04 7.18
CA VAL A 96 -7.11 -4.17 7.93
C VAL A 96 -5.99 -5.00 8.57
N SER A 97 -4.85 -5.17 7.88
CA SER A 97 -3.68 -5.83 8.45
C SER A 97 -2.37 -5.27 7.89
N ILE A 98 -1.32 -5.35 8.70
CA ILE A 98 0.04 -4.97 8.35
C ILE A 98 0.97 -6.09 8.82
N GLU A 99 1.78 -6.63 7.91
CA GLU A 99 2.68 -7.74 8.17
C GLU A 99 4.04 -7.51 7.51
N ARG A 100 5.14 -7.65 8.26
CA ARG A 100 6.50 -7.70 7.69
C ARG A 100 6.78 -9.11 7.16
N ILE A 101 7.25 -9.19 5.92
CA ILE A 101 7.74 -10.42 5.29
C ILE A 101 9.20 -10.60 5.70
N GLY A 102 9.50 -11.76 6.31
CA GLY A 102 10.74 -12.02 7.06
C GLY A 102 10.44 -12.06 8.54
#